data_AF-A0A7S2HA04-F1
#
_entry.id   AF-A0A7S2HA04-F1
#
_cell.length_a   1.000
_cell.length_b   1.000
_cell.length_c   1.000
_cell.angle_alpha   90.00
_cell.angle_beta   90.00
_cell.angle_gamma   90.00
#
_symmetry.space_group_name_H-M   'P 1'
#
loop_
_entity.id
_entity.type
_entity.pdbx_description
1 polymer ?
#
loop_
_entity_poly.entity_id
_entity_poly.type
_entity_poly.pdbx_seq_one_letter_code
_entity_poly.pdbx_strand_id
1 'polypeptide(L)'
;WDIIGNEIVGDADKGVFGVSVSLSGDGKRVALGTFSNSSGVSQSAQVYDYNGFTWNQTGQKLGSGSNSSVALSPDGLTVAVGSSGSSQGFDTGPERGNVKVYQFIDGEWDILGHEILGDVPGDGFGHDVALAPGRPVLAVGAPFVKRGNVKVFELNGLSWERIGDPIVGPGGWSGYSVAVSGDPL
;
A
#
# COMPACT_ATOMS: atom_id res chain seq x y z
N TRP A 1 14.32 25.65 7.03
CA TRP A 1 13.88 24.41 6.38
C TRP A 1 14.03 24.65 4.91
N ASP A 2 14.94 23.91 4.26
CA ASP A 2 15.18 24.03 2.83
C ASP A 2 14.59 22.80 2.15
N ILE A 3 13.87 23.02 1.05
CA ILE A 3 13.32 21.93 0.25
C ILE A 3 14.48 21.25 -0.49
N ILE A 4 14.51 19.92 -0.45
CA ILE A 4 15.50 19.12 -1.17
C ILE A 4 14.89 18.65 -2.49
N GLY A 5 15.47 19.13 -3.59
CA GLY A 5 15.03 18.83 -4.96
C GLY A 5 13.81 19.62 -5.40
N ASN A 6 13.19 19.15 -6.49
CA ASN A 6 11.96 19.71 -7.02
C ASN A 6 10.72 19.20 -6.27
N GLU A 7 9.62 19.92 -6.40
CA GLU A 7 8.30 19.44 -6.00
C GLU A 7 7.92 18.18 -6.79
N ILE A 8 7.36 17.19 -6.10
CA ILE A 8 6.77 16.00 -6.72
C ILE A 8 5.29 16.30 -6.94
N VAL A 9 4.92 16.47 -8.21
CA VAL A 9 3.53 16.73 -8.60
C VAL A 9 2.94 15.44 -9.17
N GLY A 10 1.84 14.99 -8.59
CA GLY A 10 1.08 13.85 -9.07
C GLY A 10 0.30 14.15 -10.34
N ASP A 11 -0.31 13.10 -10.90
CA ASP A 11 -1.19 13.22 -12.06
C ASP A 11 -2.51 13.90 -11.65
N ALA A 12 -2.62 15.21 -11.90
CA ALA A 12 -3.72 16.07 -11.48
C ALA A 12 -5.11 15.58 -11.94
N ASP A 13 -5.16 14.81 -13.04
CA ASP A 13 -6.41 14.31 -13.62
C ASP A 13 -6.93 13.05 -12.90
N LYS A 14 -6.13 12.44 -12.02
CA LYS A 14 -6.42 11.13 -11.42
C LYS A 14 -6.76 11.16 -9.94
N GLY A 15 -6.81 12.33 -9.30
CA GLY A 15 -7.33 12.50 -7.94
C GLY A 15 -6.37 13.19 -6.97
N VAL A 16 -6.56 12.95 -5.67
CA VAL A 16 -5.74 13.53 -4.60
C VAL A 16 -4.46 12.70 -4.48
N PHE A 17 -3.35 13.28 -4.91
CA PHE A 17 -2.03 12.66 -4.83
C PHE A 17 -1.38 12.89 -3.46
N GLY A 18 -0.62 11.90 -2.97
CA GLY A 18 0.10 11.99 -1.70
C GLY A 18 -0.78 11.74 -0.47
N VAL A 19 -1.91 11.03 -0.63
CA VAL A 19 -2.79 10.65 0.51
C VAL A 19 -2.16 9.62 1.44
N SER A 20 -1.19 8.87 0.93
CA SER A 20 -0.35 7.95 1.68
C SER A 20 1.09 8.13 1.20
N VAL A 21 2.04 8.14 2.13
CA VAL A 21 3.45 8.41 1.86
C VAL A 21 4.30 7.42 2.64
N SER A 22 5.30 6.83 1.99
CA SER A 22 6.29 5.97 2.63
C SER A 22 7.69 6.24 2.08
N LEU A 23 8.70 6.18 2.93
CA LEU A 23 10.09 6.55 2.60
C LEU A 23 11.02 5.37 2.88
N SER A 24 12.04 5.19 2.05
CA SER A 24 13.11 4.23 2.31
C SER A 24 13.94 4.65 3.53
N GLY A 25 14.65 3.70 4.14
CA GLY A 25 15.44 3.93 5.34
C GLY A 25 16.58 4.94 5.14
N ASP A 26 17.07 5.09 3.91
CA ASP A 26 18.09 6.08 3.53
C ASP A 26 17.51 7.44 3.09
N GLY A 27 16.18 7.55 3.01
CA GLY A 27 15.49 8.78 2.62
C GLY A 27 15.55 9.12 1.13
N LYS A 28 16.08 8.23 0.27
CA LYS A 28 16.30 8.53 -1.15
C LYS A 28 15.20 8.04 -2.08
N ARG A 29 14.28 7.22 -1.59
CA ARG A 29 13.13 6.73 -2.36
C ARG A 29 11.84 7.00 -1.60
N VAL A 30 10.84 7.54 -2.29
CA VAL A 30 9.52 7.81 -1.72
C VAL A 30 8.44 7.14 -2.56
N ALA A 31 7.54 6.43 -1.90
CA ALA A 31 6.30 5.91 -2.48
C ALA A 31 5.13 6.80 -2.08
N LEU A 32 4.26 7.09 -3.04
CA LEU A 32 3.14 8.01 -2.90
C LEU A 32 1.86 7.35 -3.42
N GLY A 33 0.85 7.25 -2.58
CA GLY A 33 -0.48 6.78 -2.93
C GLY A 33 -1.40 7.91 -3.42
N THR A 34 -2.38 7.54 -4.23
CA THR A 34 -3.38 8.42 -4.82
C THR A 34 -4.77 7.96 -4.40
N PHE A 35 -5.59 8.92 -4.00
CA PHE A 35 -7.03 8.73 -3.83
C PHE A 35 -7.76 9.23 -5.07
N SER A 36 -8.64 8.41 -5.65
CA SER A 36 -9.46 8.81 -6.78
C SER A 36 -10.90 8.36 -6.60
N ASN A 37 -11.84 9.24 -6.99
CA ASN A 37 -13.26 8.91 -7.06
C ASN A 37 -13.72 8.51 -8.47
N SER A 38 -12.83 8.53 -9.47
CA SER A 38 -13.20 8.12 -10.83
C SER A 38 -13.11 6.60 -10.98
N SER A 39 -14.15 6.01 -11.56
CA SER A 39 -14.14 4.62 -11.99
C SER A 39 -13.14 4.46 -13.14
N GLY A 40 -12.26 3.45 -13.06
CA GLY A 40 -11.25 3.17 -14.08
C GLY A 40 -9.83 3.65 -13.78
N VAL A 41 -9.53 4.10 -12.55
CA VAL A 41 -8.14 4.31 -12.14
C VAL A 41 -7.48 2.97 -11.84
N SER A 42 -6.66 2.51 -12.79
CA SER A 42 -5.91 1.25 -12.66
C SER A 42 -4.52 1.43 -12.06
N GLN A 43 -4.10 2.66 -11.73
CA GLN A 43 -2.75 2.99 -11.25
C GLN A 43 -2.84 4.11 -10.23
N SER A 44 -2.54 3.78 -8.98
CA SER A 44 -2.87 4.56 -7.79
C SER A 44 -1.69 4.76 -6.85
N ALA A 45 -0.49 4.32 -7.22
CA ALA A 45 0.72 4.65 -6.52
C ALA A 45 1.87 4.97 -7.48
N GLN A 46 2.78 5.85 -7.07
CA GLN A 46 3.96 6.24 -7.82
C GLN A 46 5.17 6.23 -6.87
N VAL A 47 6.33 5.81 -7.38
CA VAL A 47 7.58 5.79 -6.63
C VAL A 47 8.58 6.75 -7.28
N TYR A 48 9.32 7.50 -6.47
CA TYR A 48 10.30 8.48 -6.93
C TYR A 48 11.63 8.29 -6.22
N ASP A 49 12.73 8.43 -6.96
CA ASP A 49 14.09 8.45 -6.44
C ASP A 49 14.70 9.85 -6.49
N TYR A 50 15.43 10.19 -5.43
CA TYR A 50 16.25 11.37 -5.34
C TYR A 50 17.65 11.10 -5.88
N ASN A 51 18.01 11.77 -6.98
CA ASN A 51 19.31 11.59 -7.63
C ASN A 51 20.44 12.50 -7.07
N GLY A 52 20.19 13.20 -5.96
CA GLY A 52 21.10 14.22 -5.41
C GLY A 52 20.79 15.65 -5.86
N PHE A 53 19.87 15.83 -6.82
CA PHE A 53 19.43 17.13 -7.31
C PHE A 53 17.91 17.22 -7.44
N THR A 54 17.27 16.19 -7.98
CA THR A 54 15.83 16.14 -8.29
C THR A 54 15.21 14.81 -7.87
N TRP A 55 13.90 14.85 -7.63
CA TRP A 55 13.05 13.68 -7.49
C TRP A 55 12.52 13.28 -8.87
N ASN A 56 12.77 12.04 -9.28
CA ASN A 56 12.37 11.50 -10.59
C ASN A 56 11.56 10.23 -10.37
N GLN A 57 10.50 10.02 -11.16
CA GLN A 57 9.70 8.81 -11.04
C GLN A 57 10.56 7.59 -11.42
N THR A 58 10.45 6.53 -10.63
CA THR A 58 11.19 5.29 -10.77
C THR A 58 10.24 4.17 -11.18
N GLY A 59 10.43 3.63 -12.39
CA GLY A 59 9.60 2.58 -12.97
C GLY A 59 8.19 3.04 -13.34
N GLN A 60 7.35 2.05 -13.64
CA GLN A 60 5.94 2.27 -13.96
C GLN A 60 5.08 2.59 -12.73
N LYS A 61 3.89 3.17 -12.94
CA LYS A 61 2.93 3.41 -11.84
C LYS A 61 2.32 2.09 -11.35
N LEU A 62 1.99 2.03 -10.06
CA LEU A 62 1.63 0.82 -9.34
C LEU A 62 0.16 0.83 -8.87
N GLY A 63 -0.30 -0.29 -8.32
CA GLY A 63 -1.66 -0.46 -7.81
C GLY A 63 -2.65 -0.88 -8.90
N SER A 64 -3.91 -1.10 -8.49
CA SER A 64 -4.99 -1.49 -9.40
C SER A 64 -6.37 -1.10 -8.87
N GLY A 65 -6.48 0.07 -8.24
CA GLY A 65 -7.76 0.56 -7.75
C GLY A 65 -7.70 1.99 -7.26
N SER A 66 -8.63 2.35 -6.39
CA SER A 66 -8.71 3.65 -5.74
C SER A 66 -8.32 3.58 -4.26
N ASN A 67 -8.06 4.75 -3.68
CA ASN A 67 -7.72 4.95 -2.28
C ASN A 67 -6.50 4.12 -1.85
N SER A 68 -5.34 4.47 -2.39
CA SER A 68 -4.14 3.68 -2.16
C SER A 68 -3.35 4.06 -0.93
N SER A 69 -3.15 3.04 -0.09
CA SER A 69 -2.13 3.02 0.96
C SER A 69 -0.83 2.44 0.40
N VAL A 70 0.31 2.97 0.85
CA VAL A 70 1.63 2.52 0.41
C VAL A 70 2.55 2.24 1.59
N ALA A 71 3.32 1.16 1.51
CA ALA A 71 4.40 0.88 2.43
C ALA A 71 5.65 0.48 1.65
N LEU A 72 6.76 1.18 1.86
CA LEU A 72 8.05 0.92 1.25
C LEU A 72 8.97 0.21 2.25
N SER A 73 9.71 -0.79 1.80
CA SER A 73 10.73 -1.45 2.61
C SER A 73 11.90 -0.50 2.91
N PRO A 74 12.67 -0.73 4.00
CA PRO A 74 13.80 0.13 4.35
C PRO A 74 14.89 0.20 3.28
N ASP A 75 15.10 -0.87 2.51
CA ASP A 75 16.04 -0.89 1.38
C ASP A 75 15.49 -0.21 0.11
N GLY A 76 14.21 0.20 0.12
CA GLY A 76 13.54 0.81 -1.02
C GLY A 76 13.19 -0.15 -2.16
N LEU A 77 13.45 -1.46 -2.02
CA LEU A 77 13.31 -2.43 -3.11
C LEU A 77 11.96 -3.15 -3.13
N THR A 78 11.14 -3.04 -2.10
CA THR A 78 9.82 -3.68 -2.02
C THR A 78 8.78 -2.65 -1.64
N VAL A 79 7.66 -2.61 -2.36
CA VAL A 79 6.53 -1.73 -2.05
C VAL A 79 5.23 -2.50 -2.02
N ALA A 80 4.46 -2.35 -0.95
CA ALA A 80 3.08 -2.80 -0.87
C ALA A 80 2.15 -1.64 -1.22
N VAL A 81 1.15 -1.92 -2.05
CA VAL A 81 0.11 -0.97 -2.45
C VAL A 81 -1.24 -1.59 -2.13
N GLY A 82 -1.94 -1.03 -1.14
CA GLY A 82 -3.33 -1.35 -0.89
C GLY A 82 -4.25 -0.53 -1.78
N SER A 83 -5.42 -1.06 -2.12
CA SER A 83 -6.50 -0.36 -2.79
C SER A 83 -7.81 -0.77 -2.15
N SER A 84 -8.38 0.07 -1.28
CA SER A 84 -9.56 -0.33 -0.49
C SER A 84 -10.85 -0.41 -1.30
N GLY A 85 -10.90 0.18 -2.50
CA GLY A 85 -12.07 0.20 -3.38
C GLY A 85 -13.26 1.05 -2.88
N SER A 86 -13.33 1.34 -1.58
CA SER A 86 -14.35 2.20 -0.96
C SER A 86 -13.73 3.42 -0.29
N SER A 87 -14.27 4.61 -0.57
CA SER A 87 -13.85 5.88 0.04
C SER A 87 -14.57 6.20 1.36
N GLN A 88 -15.71 5.56 1.63
CA GLN A 88 -16.55 5.81 2.81
C GLN A 88 -17.14 4.48 3.28
N GLY A 89 -17.03 4.18 4.57
CA GLY A 89 -17.46 2.91 5.15
C GLY A 89 -18.86 2.48 4.73
N PHE A 90 -19.02 1.17 4.52
CA PHE A 90 -20.24 0.48 4.10
C PHE A 90 -20.71 0.71 2.66
N ASP A 91 -19.87 1.26 1.78
CA ASP A 91 -20.22 1.31 0.36
C ASP A 91 -20.26 -0.11 -0.21
N THR A 92 -21.43 -0.53 -0.68
CA THR A 92 -21.75 -1.88 -1.15
C THR A 92 -21.29 -2.11 -2.59
N GLY A 93 -20.23 -1.43 -3.01
CA GLY A 93 -19.61 -1.66 -4.31
C GLY A 93 -19.25 -3.15 -4.46
N PRO A 94 -19.30 -3.73 -5.68
CA PRO A 94 -18.99 -5.14 -5.88
C PRO A 94 -17.51 -5.47 -5.63
N GLU A 95 -16.67 -4.45 -5.46
CA GLU A 95 -15.22 -4.60 -5.39
C GLU A 95 -14.79 -5.01 -3.99
N ARG A 96 -13.97 -6.06 -3.96
CA ARG A 96 -13.17 -6.41 -2.80
C ARG A 96 -11.94 -5.51 -2.84
N GLY A 97 -11.59 -4.91 -1.71
CA GLY A 97 -10.31 -4.25 -1.59
C GLY A 97 -9.17 -5.24 -1.89
N ASN A 98 -8.03 -4.75 -2.36
CA ASN A 98 -6.89 -5.58 -2.73
C ASN A 98 -5.57 -5.01 -2.23
N VAL A 99 -4.55 -5.87 -2.19
CA VAL A 99 -3.16 -5.47 -1.99
C VAL A 99 -2.30 -6.15 -3.03
N LYS A 100 -1.40 -5.38 -3.64
CA LYS A 100 -0.32 -5.88 -4.48
C LYS A 100 1.01 -5.49 -3.86
N VAL A 101 1.94 -6.45 -3.81
CA VAL A 101 3.32 -6.19 -3.41
C VAL A 101 4.18 -6.26 -4.66
N TYR A 102 5.11 -5.33 -4.80
CA TYR A 102 6.02 -5.21 -5.92
C TYR A 102 7.46 -5.23 -5.44
N GLN A 103 8.34 -5.81 -6.24
CA GLN A 103 9.78 -5.78 -6.06
C GLN A 103 10.44 -5.03 -7.21
N PHE A 104 11.39 -4.17 -6.89
CA PHE A 104 12.14 -3.41 -7.88
C PHE A 104 13.30 -4.24 -8.42
N ILE A 105 13.23 -4.63 -9.70
CA ILE A 105 14.20 -5.49 -10.36
C ILE A 105 14.51 -4.87 -11.72
N ASP A 106 15.81 -4.72 -12.03
CA ASP A 106 16.31 -4.24 -13.32
C ASP A 106 15.69 -2.94 -13.84
N GLY A 107 15.28 -2.04 -12.93
CA GLY A 107 14.71 -0.73 -13.28
C GLY A 107 13.18 -0.67 -13.32
N GLU A 108 12.51 -1.80 -13.14
CA GLU A 108 11.05 -1.94 -13.20
C GLU A 108 10.48 -2.52 -11.90
N TRP A 109 9.17 -2.35 -11.68
CA TRP A 109 8.47 -2.92 -10.53
C TRP A 109 7.71 -4.20 -10.92
N ASP A 110 8.22 -5.36 -10.55
CA ASP A 110 7.53 -6.63 -10.80
C ASP A 110 6.63 -7.01 -9.64
N ILE A 111 5.47 -7.63 -9.91
CA ILE A 111 4.61 -8.13 -8.84
C ILE A 111 5.33 -9.25 -8.09
N LEU A 112 5.52 -9.06 -6.80
CA LEU A 112 6.07 -10.05 -5.88
C LEU A 112 4.94 -10.93 -5.34
N GLY A 113 4.74 -12.06 -6.00
CA GLY A 113 3.70 -13.05 -5.68
C GLY A 113 2.39 -12.80 -6.42
N HIS A 114 1.25 -13.04 -5.77
CA HIS A 114 -0.08 -12.77 -6.33
C HIS A 114 -0.81 -11.65 -5.58
N GLU A 115 -1.79 -11.06 -6.26
CA GLU A 115 -2.71 -10.08 -5.65
C GLU A 115 -3.51 -10.70 -4.51
N ILE A 116 -3.52 -10.03 -3.36
CA ILE A 116 -4.27 -10.45 -2.19
C ILE A 116 -5.62 -9.75 -2.21
N LEU A 117 -6.72 -10.51 -2.20
CA LEU A 117 -8.09 -9.98 -2.23
C LEU A 117 -8.72 -9.98 -0.84
N GLY A 118 -9.58 -8.99 -0.59
CA GLY A 118 -10.49 -8.96 0.55
C GLY A 118 -11.47 -10.13 0.56
N ASP A 119 -12.03 -10.42 1.74
CA ASP A 119 -12.89 -11.59 1.95
C ASP A 119 -14.29 -11.36 1.37
N VAL A 120 -14.78 -10.12 1.48
CA VAL A 120 -16.11 -9.72 1.02
C VAL A 120 -16.06 -8.30 0.44
N PRO A 121 -16.95 -7.97 -0.51
CA PRO A 121 -17.06 -6.60 -1.02
C PRO A 121 -17.31 -5.60 0.11
N GLY A 122 -16.64 -4.45 0.04
CA GLY A 122 -16.78 -3.38 1.03
C GLY A 122 -16.15 -3.65 2.41
N ASP A 123 -15.34 -4.70 2.58
CA ASP A 123 -14.61 -4.94 3.84
C ASP A 123 -13.50 -3.91 4.13
N GLY A 124 -13.14 -3.11 3.13
CA GLY A 124 -12.09 -2.12 3.20
C GLY A 124 -10.69 -2.73 3.22
N PHE A 125 -10.51 -3.99 2.80
CA PHE A 125 -9.18 -4.62 2.78
C PHE A 125 -8.18 -3.81 1.94
N GLY A 126 -6.97 -3.59 2.46
CA GLY A 126 -5.98 -2.71 1.82
C GLY A 126 -6.17 -1.24 2.15
N HIS A 127 -7.03 -0.89 3.11
CA HIS A 127 -7.17 0.48 3.61
C HIS A 127 -5.87 1.03 4.16
N ASP A 128 -5.13 0.21 4.90
CA ASP A 128 -3.76 0.52 5.30
C ASP A 128 -2.89 -0.74 5.20
N VAL A 129 -1.62 -0.55 4.88
CA VAL A 129 -0.65 -1.63 4.67
C VAL A 129 0.66 -1.33 5.36
N ALA A 130 1.31 -2.35 5.89
CA ALA A 130 2.64 -2.22 6.49
C ALA A 130 3.51 -3.45 6.16
N LEU A 131 4.75 -3.18 5.73
CA LEU A 131 5.77 -4.21 5.49
C LEU A 131 6.68 -4.35 6.70
N ALA A 132 7.01 -5.58 7.05
CA ALA A 132 8.01 -5.86 8.06
C ALA A 132 9.43 -5.61 7.51
N PRO A 133 10.30 -4.88 8.23
CA PRO A 133 11.71 -4.77 7.86
C PRO A 133 12.41 -6.13 7.80
N GLY A 134 13.08 -6.43 6.68
CA GLY A 134 13.94 -7.61 6.53
C GLY A 134 13.23 -8.97 6.56
N ARG A 135 11.89 -8.99 6.59
CA ARG A 135 11.07 -10.20 6.58
C ARG A 135 9.99 -10.07 5.51
N PRO A 136 9.62 -11.16 4.82
CA PRO A 136 8.57 -11.11 3.84
C PRO A 136 7.18 -11.15 4.50
N VAL A 137 6.92 -10.23 5.43
CA VAL A 137 5.69 -10.16 6.21
C VAL A 137 4.95 -8.85 5.91
N LEU A 138 3.65 -8.94 5.69
CA LEU A 138 2.76 -7.85 5.33
C LEU A 138 1.57 -7.84 6.30
N ALA A 139 1.27 -6.70 6.92
CA ALA A 139 0.02 -6.47 7.63
C ALA A 139 -0.93 -5.63 6.77
N VAL A 140 -2.21 -6.00 6.77
CA VAL A 140 -3.26 -5.34 5.98
C VAL A 140 -4.48 -5.08 6.83
N GLY A 141 -4.95 -3.83 6.83
CA GLY A 141 -6.17 -3.40 7.48
C GLY A 141 -7.43 -3.63 6.62
N ALA A 142 -8.53 -4.03 7.26
CA ALA A 142 -9.87 -4.08 6.69
C ALA A 142 -10.89 -3.51 7.71
N PRO A 143 -10.99 -2.17 7.80
CA PRO A 143 -11.72 -1.51 8.89
C PRO A 143 -13.24 -1.56 8.77
N PHE A 144 -13.78 -1.90 7.60
CA PHE A 144 -15.22 -1.74 7.31
C PHE A 144 -16.04 -3.00 7.51
N VAL A 145 -15.45 -4.07 8.05
CA VAL A 145 -16.21 -5.19 8.63
C VAL A 145 -16.76 -4.83 10.01
N LYS A 146 -17.80 -5.54 10.48
CA LYS A 146 -18.55 -5.24 11.74
C LYS A 146 -17.68 -4.96 12.98
N ARG A 147 -16.45 -5.47 13.03
CA ARG A 147 -15.52 -5.24 14.14
C ARG A 147 -14.14 -4.72 13.70
N GLY A 148 -13.97 -4.39 12.42
CA GLY A 148 -12.66 -4.14 11.82
C GLY A 148 -11.69 -5.33 12.00
N ASN A 149 -10.76 -5.55 11.07
CA ASN A 149 -9.69 -6.50 11.34
C ASN A 149 -8.37 -6.11 10.69
N VAL A 150 -7.31 -6.74 11.19
CA VAL A 150 -5.99 -6.74 10.57
C VAL A 150 -5.66 -8.19 10.22
N LYS A 151 -5.18 -8.41 9.00
CA LYS A 151 -4.68 -9.70 8.54
C LYS A 151 -3.18 -9.59 8.29
N VAL A 152 -2.43 -10.59 8.73
CA VAL A 152 -0.98 -10.67 8.54
C VAL A 152 -0.70 -11.79 7.55
N PHE A 153 0.17 -11.53 6.58
CA PHE A 153 0.57 -12.46 5.54
C PHE A 153 2.09 -12.63 5.54
N GLU A 154 2.56 -13.80 5.15
CA GLU A 154 3.96 -14.07 4.85
C GLU A 154 4.09 -14.66 3.45
N LEU A 155 5.13 -14.23 2.72
CA LEU A 155 5.39 -14.75 1.39
C LEU A 155 6.03 -16.13 1.49
N ASN A 156 5.35 -17.12 0.93
CA ASN A 156 5.82 -18.49 0.77
C ASN A 156 5.97 -18.80 -0.73
N GLY A 157 7.20 -18.79 -1.23
CA GLY A 157 7.49 -18.87 -2.66
C GLY A 157 6.95 -17.64 -3.42
N LEU A 158 5.90 -17.83 -4.22
CA LEU A 158 5.20 -16.76 -4.94
C LEU A 158 3.79 -16.49 -4.39
N SER A 159 3.51 -16.95 -3.17
CA SER A 159 2.18 -16.85 -2.58
C SER A 159 2.20 -16.14 -1.24
N TRP A 160 1.39 -15.10 -1.09
CA TRP A 160 1.15 -14.46 0.19
C TRP A 160 0.12 -15.26 0.97
N GLU A 161 0.57 -15.93 2.03
CA GLU A 161 -0.26 -16.81 2.85
C GLU A 161 -0.56 -16.14 4.18
N ARG A 162 -1.83 -16.15 4.61
CA ARG A 162 -2.23 -15.54 5.89
C ARG A 162 -1.64 -16.33 7.06
N ILE A 163 -0.96 -15.64 7.97
CA ILE A 163 -0.47 -16.22 9.23
C ILE A 163 -1.51 -16.00 10.33
N GLY A 164 -2.05 -17.11 10.84
CA GLY A 164 -2.97 -17.11 11.97
C GLY A 164 -4.36 -16.53 11.65
N ASP A 165 -5.12 -16.34 12.72
CA ASP A 165 -6.45 -15.75 12.66
C ASP A 165 -6.38 -14.22 12.54
N PRO A 166 -7.34 -13.57 11.85
CA PRO A 166 -7.41 -12.11 11.82
C PRO A 166 -7.42 -11.52 13.22
N ILE A 167 -6.66 -10.44 13.41
CA ILE A 167 -6.67 -9.66 14.64
C ILE A 167 -7.92 -8.78 14.59
N VAL A 168 -8.94 -9.15 15.35
CA VAL A 168 -10.25 -8.47 15.36
C VAL A 168 -10.31 -7.45 16.49
N GLY A 169 -10.74 -6.24 16.16
CA GLY A 169 -10.92 -5.18 17.15
C GLY A 169 -12.09 -5.44 18.11
N PRO A 170 -12.13 -4.76 19.28
CA PRO A 170 -13.27 -4.83 20.20
C PRO A 170 -14.55 -4.17 19.64
N GLY A 171 -14.47 -3.48 18.50
CA GLY A 171 -15.52 -2.70 17.83
C GLY A 171 -14.96 -1.40 17.24
N GLY A 172 -15.73 -0.72 16.38
CA GLY A 172 -15.28 0.52 15.72
C GLY A 172 -14.32 0.28 14.54
N TRP A 173 -13.58 1.32 14.15
CA TRP A 173 -12.74 1.36 12.94
C TRP A 173 -11.37 0.70 13.22
N SER A 174 -11.36 -0.49 13.80
CA SER A 174 -10.12 -1.24 14.07
C SER A 174 -9.50 -1.74 12.77
N GLY A 175 -8.18 -1.71 12.63
CA GLY A 175 -7.51 -1.97 11.34
C GLY A 175 -7.57 -0.80 10.36
N TYR A 176 -7.94 0.40 10.83
CA TYR A 176 -7.88 1.62 10.02
C TYR A 176 -6.46 2.09 9.76
N SER A 177 -5.56 1.84 10.71
CA SER A 177 -4.12 1.97 10.50
C SER A 177 -3.38 0.77 11.07
N VAL A 178 -2.28 0.39 10.40
CA VAL A 178 -1.42 -0.72 10.75
C VAL A 178 0.04 -0.27 10.68
N ALA A 179 0.85 -0.78 11.61
CA ALA A 179 2.30 -0.64 11.59
C ALA A 179 2.92 -1.96 12.05
N VAL A 180 4.10 -2.29 11.53
CA VAL A 180 4.86 -3.48 11.92
C VAL A 180 6.26 -3.05 12.32
N SER A 181 6.69 -3.43 13.52
CA SER A 181 8.06 -3.24 13.99
C SER A 181 8.93 -4.45 13.62
N GLY A 182 10.18 -4.19 13.26
CA GLY A 182 11.12 -5.21 12.77
C GLY A 182 11.96 -5.88 13.85
N ASP A 183 11.49 -5.97 15.10
CA ASP A 183 12.32 -6.55 16.16
C ASP A 183 12.48 -8.07 15.92
N PRO A 184 13.72 -8.57 15.77
CA PRO A 184 13.98 -10.00 15.82
C PRO A 184 13.82 -10.46 17.27
N LEU A 185 12.97 -11.46 17.51
CA LEU A 185 12.94 -12.22 18.76
C LEU A 185 14.24 -13.02 18.92
#